data_AF-T0H8I8-F1
#
_entry.id   AF-T0H8I8-F1
#
_cell.length_a   1.000
_cell.length_b   1.000
_cell.length_c   1.000
_cell.angle_alpha   90.00
_cell.angle_beta   90.00
_cell.angle_gamma   90.00
#
_symmetry.space_group_name_H-M   'P 1'
#
loop_
_entity.id
_entity.type
_entity.pdbx_description
1 polymer ?
#
loop_
_entity_poly.entity_id
_entity_poly.type
_entity_poly.pdbx_seq_one_letter_code
_entity_poly.pdbx_strand_id
1 'polypeptide(L)'
;MKSLQERITFPTIVGLITAILIALIWFVFLSEKSAGSESVLGNSDAEFTLQRSESGEWILNQAIVDTSRKIFDENGNWLSFDDLIQYASTGEVNLVSELWALRRQCPESAGYEQCNEIIRAFIADHYSGKDAEYLMKLFSGYLRYETTMKEFELPDKLSRTEKYELVKKKRKEFFSDNDAKLIFGMEDAEETYRESLSGFLKDTESLNGEQRMQRYEEFRKNVYGGYYNTLRKREPKYNTYETEMFLRENELERMSLSDRNGKTRNIREKYFGKDGADRMEAVYKEADEKEKKEKQTAQEEANWSGKNPNVRGDAKERALMEIRTKNLGKEEAEEYSRRLKYEEEIKKNQN
;
A
#
# COMPACT_ATOMS: atom_id res chain seq x y z
N MET A 1 -1.49 10.77 -23.32
CA MET A 1 -1.71 9.49 -22.62
C MET A 1 -0.94 9.55 -21.33
N LYS A 2 -1.64 9.47 -20.18
CA LYS A 2 -1.05 9.58 -18.84
C LYS A 2 -0.24 8.32 -18.47
N SER A 3 0.85 8.48 -17.72
CA SER A 3 1.74 7.38 -17.31
C SER A 3 1.06 6.44 -16.30
N LEU A 4 1.58 5.21 -16.13
CA LEU A 4 1.04 4.22 -15.19
C LEU A 4 0.93 4.76 -13.75
N GLN A 5 1.81 5.71 -13.39
CA GLN A 5 1.84 6.39 -12.10
C GLN A 5 0.66 7.37 -11.91
N GLU A 6 0.12 7.92 -13.01
CA GLU A 6 -1.03 8.83 -13.02
C GLU A 6 -2.38 8.09 -13.13
N ARG A 7 -2.39 6.80 -13.51
CA ARG A 7 -3.62 5.97 -13.55
C ARG A 7 -3.95 5.31 -12.20
N ILE A 8 -2.96 5.21 -11.30
CA ILE A 8 -3.12 4.65 -9.94
C ILE A 8 -3.68 5.69 -8.95
N THR A 9 -3.76 6.97 -9.33
CA THR A 9 -4.38 8.03 -8.52
C THR A 9 -5.79 8.35 -9.00
N PHE A 10 -6.78 7.63 -8.47
CA PHE A 10 -8.20 8.05 -8.51
C PHE A 10 -8.38 9.28 -7.57
N PRO A 11 -8.61 10.52 -8.05
CA PRO A 11 -8.44 11.69 -7.19
C PRO A 11 -9.67 12.06 -6.34
N THR A 12 -10.85 11.51 -6.58
CA THR A 12 -12.08 12.02 -5.93
C THR A 12 -12.52 11.25 -4.69
N ILE A 13 -12.22 9.95 -4.59
CA ILE A 13 -12.57 9.14 -3.40
C ILE A 13 -11.44 9.20 -2.36
N VAL A 14 -10.19 9.27 -2.80
CA VAL A 14 -9.03 9.44 -1.90
C VAL A 14 -9.03 10.84 -1.28
N GLY A 15 -9.41 11.89 -2.00
CA GLY A 15 -9.47 13.26 -1.45
C GLY A 15 -10.40 13.41 -0.25
N LEU A 16 -11.57 12.78 -0.28
CA LEU A 16 -12.54 12.81 0.83
C LEU A 16 -12.05 12.01 2.05
N ILE A 17 -11.43 10.85 1.83
CA ILE A 17 -10.88 10.01 2.90
C ILE A 17 -9.67 10.68 3.57
N THR A 18 -8.82 11.36 2.78
CA THR A 18 -7.63 12.05 3.30
C THR A 18 -8.00 13.29 4.10
N ALA A 19 -9.01 14.06 3.68
CA ALA A 19 -9.50 15.22 4.42
C ALA A 19 -10.14 14.84 5.77
N ILE A 20 -10.88 13.72 5.82
CA ILE A 20 -11.46 13.19 7.06
C ILE A 20 -10.36 12.67 8.00
N LEU A 21 -9.34 11.97 7.47
CA LEU A 21 -8.20 11.51 8.28
C LEU A 21 -7.36 12.67 8.83
N ILE A 22 -7.12 13.72 8.04
CA ILE A 22 -6.38 14.90 8.52
C ILE A 22 -7.19 15.66 9.59
N ALA A 23 -8.52 15.78 9.43
CA ALA A 23 -9.38 16.40 10.44
C ALA A 23 -9.43 15.59 11.75
N LEU A 24 -9.44 14.25 11.68
CA LEU A 24 -9.38 13.37 12.85
C LEU A 24 -8.01 13.43 13.55
N ILE A 25 -6.92 13.48 12.78
CA ILE A 25 -5.56 13.65 13.34
C ILE A 25 -5.42 15.03 14.01
N TRP A 26 -5.96 16.10 13.41
CA TRP A 26 -5.97 17.43 14.04
C TRP A 26 -6.82 17.47 15.31
N PHE A 27 -7.97 16.78 15.36
CA PHE A 27 -8.82 16.72 16.54
C PHE A 27 -8.18 15.95 17.70
N VAL A 28 -7.41 14.90 17.41
CA VAL A 28 -6.62 14.16 18.43
C VAL A 28 -5.45 15.00 18.94
N PHE A 29 -4.71 15.69 18.05
CA PHE A 29 -3.54 16.49 18.45
C PHE A 29 -3.87 17.82 19.16
N LEU A 30 -5.08 18.38 18.99
CA LEU A 30 -5.50 19.62 19.67
C LEU A 30 -6.28 19.40 20.96
N SER A 31 -6.72 18.17 21.23
CA SER A 31 -7.41 17.84 22.49
C SER A 31 -6.44 17.61 23.66
N GLU A 32 -5.12 17.54 23.42
CA GLU A 32 -4.09 17.27 24.42
C GLU A 32 -3.43 18.51 25.04
N LYS A 33 -3.95 19.71 24.75
CA LYS A 33 -3.49 20.96 25.41
C LYS A 33 -4.49 21.49 26.43
N SER A 34 -4.72 20.73 27.50
CA SER A 34 -4.93 21.30 28.85
C SER A 34 -5.08 20.22 29.92
N ALA A 35 -4.01 19.95 30.66
CA ALA A 35 -4.00 19.89 32.12
C ALA A 35 -2.59 19.51 32.58
N GLY A 36 -1.91 20.44 33.26
CA GLY A 36 -0.59 20.20 33.81
C GLY A 36 -0.62 19.23 35.00
N SER A 37 0.43 18.43 35.11
CA SER A 37 0.95 18.00 36.40
C SER A 37 2.47 17.95 36.33
N GLU A 38 3.12 18.79 37.13
CA GLU A 38 4.50 18.60 37.51
C GLU A 38 4.66 17.22 38.16
N SER A 39 5.57 16.39 37.65
CA SER A 39 6.16 15.31 38.44
C SER A 39 7.65 15.22 38.15
N VAL A 40 8.41 15.86 39.04
CA VAL A 40 9.61 15.36 39.71
C VAL A 40 10.50 14.40 38.90
N LEU A 41 11.67 14.95 38.54
CA LEU A 41 12.91 14.26 38.22
C LEU A 41 13.08 12.91 38.93
N GLY A 42 13.21 11.86 38.13
CA GLY A 42 13.81 10.59 38.52
C GLY A 42 14.73 10.12 37.39
N ASN A 43 16.03 10.37 37.52
CA ASN A 43 17.06 9.69 36.75
C ASN A 43 16.84 8.17 36.89
N SER A 44 16.45 7.51 35.81
CA SER A 44 16.57 6.07 35.68
C SER A 44 17.23 5.73 34.35
N ASP A 45 18.52 6.06 34.26
CA ASP A 45 19.51 5.30 33.48
C ASP A 45 19.69 3.90 34.12
N ALA A 46 18.59 3.20 34.42
CA ALA A 46 18.63 1.79 34.69
C ALA A 46 18.61 1.11 33.32
N GLU A 47 19.79 1.04 32.73
CA GLU A 47 20.10 0.15 31.61
C GLU A 47 19.65 -1.27 32.01
N PHE A 48 18.44 -1.66 31.59
CA PHE A 48 17.85 -2.95 31.89
C PHE A 48 18.54 -3.99 31.02
N THR A 49 19.69 -4.44 31.50
CA THR A 49 20.48 -5.48 30.87
C THR A 49 19.83 -6.82 31.21
N LEU A 50 19.30 -7.51 30.20
CA LEU A 50 19.01 -8.94 30.27
C LEU A 50 20.26 -9.67 30.79
N GLN A 51 20.24 -10.08 32.05
CA GLN A 51 21.34 -10.83 32.63
C GLN A 51 21.20 -12.30 32.25
N ARG A 52 22.32 -12.97 32.04
CA ARG A 52 22.35 -14.41 31.78
C ARG A 52 22.71 -15.12 33.08
N SER A 53 22.00 -16.18 33.41
CA SER A 53 22.38 -17.05 34.53
C SER A 53 23.67 -17.80 34.21
N GLU A 54 24.30 -18.40 35.23
CA GLU A 54 25.44 -19.31 35.04
C GLU A 54 25.08 -20.55 34.18
N SER A 55 23.78 -20.89 34.08
CA SER A 55 23.26 -21.96 33.21
C SER A 55 22.99 -21.51 31.76
N GLY A 56 23.16 -20.22 31.45
CA GLY A 56 22.93 -19.68 30.11
C GLY A 56 21.49 -19.21 29.84
N GLU A 57 20.60 -19.31 30.82
CA GLU A 57 19.20 -18.87 30.74
C GLU A 57 19.06 -17.37 30.95
N TRP A 58 18.04 -16.76 30.35
CA TRP A 58 17.75 -15.35 30.52
C TRP A 58 17.14 -15.09 31.91
N ILE A 59 17.75 -14.19 32.68
CA ILE A 59 17.20 -13.69 33.94
C ILE A 59 16.20 -12.60 33.57
N LEU A 60 14.92 -12.98 33.52
CA LEU A 60 13.82 -12.09 33.20
C LEU A 60 13.22 -11.49 34.47
N ASN A 61 12.79 -10.24 34.40
CA ASN A 61 11.98 -9.65 35.46
C ASN A 61 10.60 -10.30 35.46
N GLN A 62 10.24 -11.00 36.54
CA GLN A 62 8.98 -11.74 36.63
C GLN A 62 7.76 -10.86 36.35
N ALA A 63 7.76 -9.59 36.79
CA ALA A 63 6.65 -8.67 36.51
C ALA A 63 6.49 -8.35 35.01
N ILE A 64 7.60 -8.31 34.26
CA ILE A 64 7.58 -8.10 32.80
C ILE A 64 7.12 -9.38 32.09
N VAL A 65 7.55 -10.55 32.57
CA VAL A 65 7.08 -11.85 32.04
C VAL A 65 5.59 -12.02 32.25
N ASP A 66 5.09 -11.75 33.46
CA ASP A 66 3.66 -11.85 33.76
C ASP A 66 2.84 -10.87 32.91
N THR A 67 3.36 -9.66 32.70
CA THR A 67 2.77 -8.67 31.79
C THR A 67 2.76 -9.15 30.34
N SER A 68 3.87 -9.73 29.88
CA SER A 68 4.01 -10.30 28.54
C SER A 68 3.00 -11.42 28.27
N ARG A 69 2.91 -12.40 29.17
CA ARG A 69 1.94 -13.52 29.07
C ARG A 69 0.50 -13.00 29.02
N LYS A 70 0.17 -12.01 29.84
CA LYS A 70 -1.17 -11.39 29.84
C LYS A 70 -1.49 -10.73 28.50
N ILE A 71 -0.52 -10.06 27.88
CA ILE A 71 -0.73 -9.33 26.62
C ILE A 71 -0.76 -10.27 25.42
N PHE A 72 0.15 -11.25 25.37
CA PHE A 72 0.43 -12.04 24.17
C PHE A 72 -0.09 -13.49 24.23
N ASP A 73 -0.19 -14.13 25.40
CA ASP A 73 -0.54 -15.56 25.49
C ASP A 73 -2.02 -15.83 25.73
N GLU A 74 -2.78 -14.91 26.34
CA GLU A 74 -4.20 -15.14 26.67
C GLU A 74 -5.08 -15.49 25.44
N ASN A 75 -4.61 -15.27 24.21
CA ASN A 75 -5.27 -15.66 22.95
C ASN A 75 -4.30 -16.15 21.84
N GLY A 76 -3.05 -16.49 22.17
CA GLY A 76 -1.97 -16.63 21.20
C GLY A 76 -1.84 -18.00 20.54
N ASN A 77 -2.29 -18.15 19.28
CA ASN A 77 -1.87 -19.25 18.40
C ASN A 77 -0.55 -18.88 17.70
N TRP A 78 0.53 -18.79 18.48
CA TRP A 78 1.85 -18.42 17.96
C TRP A 78 2.49 -19.55 17.16
N LEU A 79 3.28 -19.19 16.15
CA LEU A 79 4.00 -20.14 15.31
C LEU A 79 5.17 -20.76 16.07
N SER A 80 5.43 -22.04 15.80
CA SER A 80 6.69 -22.67 16.19
C SER A 80 7.87 -21.92 15.56
N PHE A 81 9.07 -22.07 16.12
CA PHE A 81 10.26 -21.44 15.56
C PHE A 81 10.46 -21.83 14.09
N ASP A 82 10.37 -23.12 13.78
CA ASP A 82 10.56 -23.63 12.42
C ASP A 82 9.52 -23.05 11.45
N ASP A 83 8.24 -23.01 11.84
CA ASP A 83 7.18 -22.42 11.01
C ASP A 83 7.39 -20.91 10.81
N LEU A 84 7.79 -20.19 11.87
CA LEU A 84 8.07 -18.76 11.81
C LEU A 84 9.19 -18.45 10.81
N ILE A 85 10.32 -19.17 10.91
CA ILE A 85 11.46 -18.98 10.00
C ILE A 85 11.07 -19.41 8.58
N GLN A 86 10.36 -20.52 8.41
CA GLN A 86 9.90 -20.98 7.11
C GLN A 86 8.98 -19.94 6.45
N TYR A 87 7.95 -19.47 7.15
CA TYR A 87 7.00 -18.50 6.61
C TYR A 87 7.61 -17.12 6.41
N ALA A 88 8.58 -16.70 7.23
CA ALA A 88 9.36 -15.49 6.98
C ALA A 88 10.18 -15.63 5.69
N SER A 89 10.80 -16.79 5.46
CA SER A 89 11.61 -17.05 4.25
C SER A 89 10.81 -17.03 2.94
N THR A 90 9.49 -17.24 3.01
CA THR A 90 8.56 -17.21 1.86
C THR A 90 7.71 -15.93 1.83
N GLY A 91 7.88 -15.02 2.79
CA GLY A 91 7.11 -13.77 2.91
C GLY A 91 5.66 -13.98 3.38
N GLU A 92 5.28 -15.21 3.75
CA GLU A 92 3.99 -15.49 4.39
C GLU A 92 3.91 -14.80 5.75
N VAL A 93 5.03 -14.68 6.45
CA VAL A 93 5.19 -13.80 7.62
C VAL A 93 6.15 -12.68 7.26
N ASN A 94 5.83 -11.45 7.67
CA ASN A 94 6.74 -10.32 7.59
C ASN A 94 7.16 -9.94 9.02
N LEU A 95 8.41 -10.27 9.39
CA LEU A 95 8.89 -10.12 10.77
C LEU A 95 8.80 -8.67 11.29
N VAL A 96 9.00 -7.69 10.41
CA VAL A 96 8.83 -6.27 10.77
C VAL A 96 7.37 -5.96 11.10
N SER A 97 6.44 -6.45 10.30
CA SER A 97 4.99 -6.27 10.51
C SER A 97 4.51 -6.97 11.78
N GLU A 98 5.02 -8.16 12.08
CA GLU A 98 4.75 -8.87 13.34
C GLU A 98 5.27 -8.09 14.54
N LEU A 99 6.48 -7.52 14.45
CA LEU A 99 6.99 -6.64 15.50
C LEU A 99 6.07 -5.42 15.72
N TRP A 100 5.60 -4.76 14.66
CA TRP A 100 4.64 -3.66 14.79
C TRP A 100 3.31 -4.14 15.38
N ALA A 101 2.86 -5.36 15.07
CA ALA A 101 1.66 -5.94 15.65
C ALA A 101 1.80 -6.24 17.15
N LEU A 102 2.96 -6.73 17.59
CA LEU A 102 3.29 -6.89 19.01
C LEU A 102 3.32 -5.54 19.72
N ARG A 103 3.98 -4.53 19.14
CA ARG A 103 4.05 -3.18 19.71
C ARG A 103 2.69 -2.51 19.90
N ARG A 104 1.74 -2.75 18.98
CA ARG A 104 0.37 -2.22 19.09
C ARG A 104 -0.45 -2.83 20.23
N GLN A 105 -0.03 -3.97 20.77
CA GLN A 105 -0.71 -4.61 21.90
C GLN A 105 -0.12 -4.17 23.26
N CYS A 106 1.03 -3.50 23.26
CA CYS A 106 1.58 -2.91 24.48
C CYS A 106 0.62 -1.84 25.04
N PRO A 107 0.46 -1.74 26.37
CA PRO A 107 -0.35 -0.70 27.00
C PRO A 107 0.13 0.70 26.60
N GLU A 108 -0.78 1.65 26.44
CA GLU A 108 -0.42 3.04 26.11
C GLU A 108 0.52 3.68 27.16
N SER A 109 0.43 3.23 28.41
CA SER A 109 1.32 3.65 29.49
C SER A 109 2.74 3.09 29.38
N ALA A 110 2.96 2.05 28.56
CA ALA A 110 4.28 1.51 28.31
C ALA A 110 4.96 2.32 27.19
N GLY A 111 5.96 3.11 27.56
CA GLY A 111 6.80 3.80 26.59
C GLY A 111 7.50 2.84 25.63
N TYR A 112 8.04 3.37 24.53
CA TYR A 112 8.65 2.59 23.46
C TYR A 112 9.69 1.54 23.94
N GLU A 113 10.61 1.93 24.83
CA GLU A 113 11.62 1.00 25.36
C GLU A 113 11.01 -0.07 26.26
N GLN A 114 10.03 0.28 27.08
CA GLN A 114 9.36 -0.67 27.96
C GLN A 114 8.56 -1.72 27.16
N CYS A 115 7.96 -1.31 26.04
CA CYS A 115 7.32 -2.24 25.11
C CYS A 115 8.34 -3.19 24.46
N ASN A 116 9.53 -2.71 24.09
CA ASN A 116 10.59 -3.58 23.58
C ASN A 116 11.02 -4.61 24.64
N GLU A 117 11.11 -4.25 25.92
CA GLU A 117 11.40 -5.20 27.01
C GLU A 117 10.31 -6.26 27.19
N ILE A 118 9.04 -5.87 27.11
CA ILE A 118 7.92 -6.82 27.16
C ILE A 118 8.03 -7.83 26.01
N ILE A 119 8.41 -7.39 24.81
CA ILE A 119 8.63 -8.26 23.65
C ILE A 119 9.87 -9.16 23.84
N ARG A 120 10.96 -8.68 24.44
CA ARG A 120 12.11 -9.54 24.79
C ARG A 120 11.70 -10.65 25.75
N ALA A 121 10.91 -10.31 26.78
CA ALA A 121 10.39 -11.28 27.73
C ALA A 121 9.47 -12.31 27.05
N PHE A 122 8.62 -11.87 26.13
CA PHE A 122 7.81 -12.77 25.29
C PHE A 122 8.67 -13.77 24.53
N ILE A 123 9.67 -13.31 23.78
CA ILE A 123 10.51 -14.19 22.97
C ILE A 123 11.23 -15.22 23.85
N ALA A 124 11.78 -14.78 24.99
CA ALA A 124 12.53 -15.64 25.90
C ALA A 124 11.66 -16.64 26.67
N ASP A 125 10.38 -16.33 26.88
CA ASP A 125 9.43 -17.23 27.56
C ASP A 125 8.75 -18.20 26.58
N HIS A 126 8.44 -17.73 25.37
CA HIS A 126 7.70 -18.49 24.38
C HIS A 126 8.59 -19.44 23.57
N TYR A 127 9.84 -19.03 23.28
CA TYR A 127 10.82 -19.85 22.59
C TYR A 127 11.90 -20.33 23.56
N SER A 128 12.62 -21.40 23.23
CA SER A 128 13.61 -21.99 24.14
C SER A 128 14.97 -22.21 23.48
N GLY A 129 16.03 -22.23 24.30
CA GLY A 129 17.40 -22.53 23.87
C GLY A 129 17.88 -21.65 22.71
N LYS A 130 18.44 -22.29 21.68
CA LYS A 130 19.04 -21.60 20.52
C LYS A 130 18.03 -20.81 19.69
N ASP A 131 16.76 -21.22 19.70
CA ASP A 131 15.70 -20.59 18.92
C ASP A 131 15.38 -19.20 19.51
N ALA A 132 15.22 -19.13 20.83
CA ALA A 132 15.07 -17.87 21.55
C ALA A 132 16.29 -16.97 21.36
N GLU A 133 17.51 -17.53 21.46
CA GLU A 133 18.75 -16.76 21.23
C GLU A 133 18.81 -16.15 19.82
N TYR A 134 18.39 -16.91 18.81
CA TYR A 134 18.39 -16.44 17.42
C TYR A 134 17.35 -15.33 17.21
N LEU A 135 16.11 -15.51 17.69
CA LEU A 135 15.07 -14.48 17.60
C LEU A 135 15.45 -13.21 18.37
N MET A 136 16.05 -13.36 19.55
CA MET A 136 16.56 -12.24 20.35
C MET A 136 17.67 -11.48 19.62
N LYS A 137 18.56 -12.18 18.91
CA LYS A 137 19.59 -11.57 18.06
C LYS A 137 18.95 -10.78 16.91
N LEU A 138 18.00 -11.36 16.18
CA LEU A 138 17.30 -10.68 15.08
C LEU A 138 16.57 -9.43 15.58
N PHE A 139 15.83 -9.57 16.68
CA PHE A 139 15.08 -8.48 17.28
C PHE A 139 16.00 -7.33 17.72
N SER A 140 17.06 -7.63 18.48
CA SER A 140 18.02 -6.64 18.94
C SER A 140 18.76 -5.97 17.78
N GLY A 141 19.10 -6.73 16.73
CA GLY A 141 19.68 -6.18 15.49
C GLY A 141 18.72 -5.21 14.80
N TYR A 142 17.43 -5.54 14.75
CA TYR A 142 16.40 -4.68 14.18
C TYR A 142 16.18 -3.40 14.97
N LEU A 143 16.13 -3.45 16.30
CA LEU A 143 16.00 -2.24 17.12
C LEU A 143 17.17 -1.28 16.88
N ARG A 144 18.40 -1.80 16.81
CA ARG A 144 19.59 -0.99 16.50
C ARG A 144 19.52 -0.39 15.09
N TYR A 145 19.12 -1.19 14.11
CA TYR A 145 18.91 -0.73 12.74
C TYR A 145 17.85 0.38 12.69
N GLU A 146 16.71 0.20 13.34
CA GLU A 146 15.62 1.17 13.40
C GLU A 146 16.08 2.50 14.00
N THR A 147 16.80 2.48 15.13
CA THR A 147 17.36 3.69 15.73
C THR A 147 18.35 4.39 14.80
N THR A 148 19.27 3.65 14.19
CA THR A 148 20.23 4.23 13.23
C THR A 148 19.53 4.81 12.00
N MET A 149 18.50 4.15 11.49
CA MET A 149 17.77 4.62 10.30
C MET A 149 16.92 5.85 10.56
N LYS A 150 16.50 6.13 11.81
CA LYS A 150 15.82 7.38 12.17
C LYS A 150 16.73 8.60 12.00
N GLU A 151 18.03 8.42 12.21
CA GLU A 151 19.04 9.49 12.11
C GLU A 151 19.76 9.49 10.75
N PHE A 152 19.49 8.48 9.91
CA PHE A 152 20.20 8.33 8.64
C PHE A 152 19.61 9.24 7.56
N GLU A 153 20.34 10.31 7.26
CA GLU A 153 19.99 11.24 6.19
C GLU A 153 20.37 10.69 4.81
N LEU A 154 19.37 10.46 3.96
CA LEU A 154 19.56 10.06 2.57
C LEU A 154 19.85 11.29 1.70
N PRO A 155 20.91 11.29 0.88
CA PRO A 155 21.21 12.44 0.03
C PRO A 155 20.09 12.73 -0.99
N ASP A 156 19.61 13.98 -1.03
CA ASP A 156 18.47 14.37 -1.86
C ASP A 156 18.68 14.13 -3.36
N LYS A 157 19.92 14.28 -3.83
CA LYS A 157 20.29 14.24 -5.25
C LYS A 157 20.29 12.82 -5.85
N LEU A 158 20.20 11.79 -5.02
CA LEU A 158 20.23 10.41 -5.49
C LEU A 158 18.86 9.97 -6.02
N SER A 159 18.89 9.14 -7.06
CA SER A 159 17.73 8.42 -7.53
C SER A 159 17.20 7.46 -6.45
N ARG A 160 15.97 7.00 -6.63
CA ARG A 160 15.33 6.05 -5.71
C ARG A 160 16.14 4.75 -5.56
N THR A 161 16.63 4.19 -6.67
CA THR A 161 17.49 3.00 -6.70
C THR A 161 18.79 3.21 -5.91
N GLU A 162 19.47 4.33 -6.13
CA GLU A 162 20.71 4.64 -5.41
C GLU A 162 20.46 4.82 -3.91
N LYS A 163 19.35 5.47 -3.52
CA LYS A 163 18.93 5.58 -2.12
C LYS A 163 18.68 4.20 -1.52
N TYR A 164 18.01 3.29 -2.25
CA TYR A 164 17.74 1.95 -1.76
C TYR A 164 19.01 1.11 -1.58
N GLU A 165 19.99 1.24 -2.48
CA GLU A 165 21.29 0.59 -2.31
C GLU A 165 22.04 1.06 -1.06
N LEU A 166 21.91 2.34 -0.68
CA LEU A 166 22.43 2.83 0.59
C LEU A 166 21.72 2.17 1.79
N VAL A 167 20.40 2.02 1.73
CA VAL A 167 19.63 1.30 2.77
C VAL A 167 20.07 -0.16 2.88
N LYS A 168 20.25 -0.87 1.76
CA LYS A 168 20.76 -2.24 1.75
C LYS A 168 22.16 -2.34 2.34
N LYS A 169 23.05 -1.40 1.99
CA LYS A 169 24.38 -1.32 2.59
C LYS A 169 24.31 -1.12 4.09
N LYS A 170 23.39 -0.26 4.57
CA LYS A 170 23.16 -0.07 6.00
C LYS A 170 22.65 -1.31 6.70
N ARG A 171 21.73 -2.08 6.10
CA ARG A 171 21.27 -3.36 6.66
C ARG A 171 22.42 -4.33 6.94
N LYS A 172 23.42 -4.39 6.07
CA LYS A 172 24.61 -5.26 6.23
C LYS A 172 25.51 -4.88 7.41
N GLU A 173 25.36 -3.69 7.99
CA GLU A 173 26.06 -3.30 9.22
C GLU A 173 25.45 -3.96 10.47
N PHE A 174 24.20 -4.44 10.39
CA PHE A 174 23.44 -5.00 11.52
C PHE A 174 23.13 -6.50 11.36
N PHE A 175 23.05 -6.98 10.12
CA PHE A 175 22.56 -8.32 9.80
C PHE A 175 23.55 -9.07 8.92
N SER A 176 23.59 -10.40 9.08
CA SER A 176 24.19 -11.27 8.06
C SER A 176 23.35 -11.23 6.78
N ASP A 177 23.90 -11.67 5.65
CA ASP A 177 23.15 -11.70 4.38
C ASP A 177 21.87 -12.57 4.49
N ASN A 178 21.92 -13.67 5.25
CA ASN A 178 20.76 -14.53 5.49
C ASN A 178 19.71 -13.85 6.38
N ASP A 179 20.15 -13.21 7.48
CA ASP A 179 19.26 -12.50 8.40
C ASP A 179 18.59 -11.30 7.69
N ALA A 180 19.37 -10.56 6.88
CA ALA A 180 18.85 -9.45 6.08
C ALA A 180 17.84 -9.93 5.04
N LYS A 181 18.12 -11.05 4.36
CA LYS A 181 17.17 -11.65 3.41
C LYS A 181 15.89 -12.13 4.10
N LEU A 182 15.98 -12.67 5.30
CA LEU A 182 14.82 -13.12 6.07
C LEU A 182 13.92 -11.94 6.47
N ILE A 183 14.51 -10.82 6.88
CA ILE A 183 13.75 -9.64 7.36
C ILE A 183 13.24 -8.78 6.20
N PHE A 184 14.07 -8.57 5.17
CA PHE A 184 13.84 -7.56 4.11
C PHE A 184 13.74 -8.16 2.71
N GLY A 185 13.88 -9.48 2.53
CA GLY A 185 14.02 -10.06 1.20
C GLY A 185 12.80 -9.91 0.29
N MET A 186 11.59 -9.86 0.86
CA MET A 186 10.39 -9.55 0.07
C MET A 186 10.39 -8.10 -0.43
N GLU A 187 10.83 -7.15 0.41
CA GLU A 187 10.99 -5.74 0.04
C GLU A 187 12.06 -5.58 -1.05
N ASP A 188 13.19 -6.27 -0.92
CA ASP A 188 14.25 -6.29 -1.93
C ASP A 188 13.75 -6.85 -3.28
N ALA A 189 12.89 -7.87 -3.25
CA ALA A 189 12.28 -8.43 -4.45
C ALA A 189 11.27 -7.47 -5.10
N GLU A 190 10.47 -6.76 -4.31
CA GLU A 190 9.57 -5.70 -4.80
C GLU A 190 10.32 -4.53 -5.43
N GLU A 191 11.47 -4.15 -4.85
CA GLU A 191 12.33 -3.13 -5.45
C GLU A 191 12.87 -3.60 -6.78
N THR A 192 13.45 -4.81 -6.80
CA THR A 192 13.99 -5.42 -8.02
C THR A 192 12.92 -5.51 -9.12
N TYR A 193 11.69 -5.85 -8.76
CA TYR A 193 10.55 -5.88 -9.69
C TYR A 193 10.31 -4.50 -10.29
N ARG A 194 10.25 -3.46 -9.45
CA ARG A 194 9.95 -2.09 -9.89
C ARG A 194 11.03 -1.54 -10.81
N GLU A 195 12.29 -1.79 -10.50
CA GLU A 195 13.44 -1.38 -11.32
C GLU A 195 13.46 -2.11 -12.67
N SER A 196 13.16 -3.41 -12.65
CA SER A 196 13.24 -4.25 -13.86
C SER A 196 12.00 -4.17 -14.75
N LEU A 197 10.87 -3.68 -14.24
CA LEU A 197 9.59 -3.67 -14.96
C LEU A 197 9.66 -2.89 -16.27
N SER A 198 10.30 -1.72 -16.27
CA SER A 198 10.41 -0.92 -17.51
C SER A 198 11.21 -1.63 -18.59
N GLY A 199 12.26 -2.37 -18.20
CA GLY A 199 13.04 -3.20 -19.13
C GLY A 199 12.18 -4.33 -19.68
N PHE A 200 11.48 -5.07 -18.81
CA PHE A 200 10.55 -6.11 -19.21
C PHE A 200 9.49 -5.61 -20.21
N LEU A 201 8.88 -4.45 -19.96
CA LEU A 201 7.83 -3.91 -20.83
C LEU A 201 8.35 -3.58 -22.23
N LYS A 202 9.57 -3.06 -22.33
CA LYS A 202 10.26 -2.76 -23.59
C LYS A 202 10.66 -4.03 -24.35
N ASP A 203 11.25 -4.99 -23.65
CA ASP A 203 11.74 -6.24 -24.25
C ASP A 203 10.61 -7.14 -24.76
N THR A 204 9.40 -6.95 -24.24
CA THR A 204 8.22 -7.74 -24.60
C THR A 204 7.22 -7.00 -25.49
N GLU A 205 7.50 -5.76 -25.91
CA GLU A 205 6.55 -4.92 -26.65
C GLU A 205 6.13 -5.52 -28.00
N SER A 206 7.02 -6.28 -28.64
CA SER A 206 6.78 -6.92 -29.94
C SER A 206 6.06 -8.26 -29.85
N LEU A 207 5.92 -8.82 -28.64
CA LEU A 207 5.26 -10.11 -28.43
C LEU A 207 3.75 -9.99 -28.51
N ASN A 208 3.09 -11.07 -28.94
CA ASN A 208 1.63 -11.14 -28.80
C ASN A 208 1.24 -11.29 -27.32
N GLY A 209 -0.02 -11.01 -26.99
CA GLY A 209 -0.45 -10.97 -25.59
C GLY A 209 -0.30 -12.29 -24.84
N GLU A 210 -0.43 -13.44 -25.50
CA GLU A 210 -0.24 -14.74 -24.85
C GLU A 210 1.23 -14.96 -24.46
N GLN A 211 2.13 -14.71 -25.40
CA GLN A 211 3.58 -14.78 -25.17
C GLN A 211 4.01 -13.76 -24.12
N ARG A 212 3.45 -12.55 -24.15
CA ARG A 212 3.75 -11.49 -23.20
C ARG A 212 3.28 -11.83 -21.79
N MET A 213 2.09 -12.43 -21.64
CA MET A 213 1.60 -12.92 -20.36
C MET A 213 2.45 -14.06 -19.81
N GLN A 214 2.86 -15.01 -20.66
CA GLN A 214 3.76 -16.08 -20.22
C GLN A 214 5.11 -15.52 -19.74
N ARG A 215 5.72 -14.61 -20.52
CA ARG A 215 6.97 -13.96 -20.15
C ARG A 215 6.83 -13.12 -18.88
N TYR A 216 5.67 -12.50 -18.65
CA TYR A 216 5.40 -11.75 -17.44
C TYR A 216 5.40 -12.65 -16.20
N GLU A 217 4.76 -13.82 -16.28
CA GLU A 217 4.76 -14.77 -15.17
C GLU A 217 6.14 -15.37 -14.91
N GLU A 218 6.92 -15.66 -15.96
CA GLU A 218 8.33 -16.08 -15.83
C GLU A 218 9.19 -14.98 -15.18
N PHE A 219 9.03 -13.73 -15.63
CA PHE A 219 9.70 -12.56 -15.05
C PHE A 219 9.39 -12.42 -13.56
N ARG A 220 8.12 -12.49 -13.16
CA ARG A 220 7.72 -12.43 -11.75
C ARG A 220 8.31 -13.57 -10.94
N LYS A 221 8.25 -14.81 -11.44
CA LYS A 221 8.85 -15.96 -10.76
C LYS A 221 10.34 -15.78 -10.54
N ASN A 222 11.05 -15.24 -11.52
CA ASN A 222 12.49 -15.01 -11.42
C ASN A 222 12.84 -13.92 -10.41
N VAL A 223 12.08 -12.81 -10.40
CA VAL A 223 12.32 -11.69 -9.49
C VAL A 223 11.94 -12.05 -8.05
N TYR A 224 10.75 -12.63 -7.84
CA TYR A 224 10.25 -12.91 -6.51
C TYR A 224 10.78 -14.22 -5.93
N GLY A 225 11.27 -15.15 -6.76
CA GLY A 225 11.80 -16.43 -6.31
C GLY A 225 10.85 -17.15 -5.34
N GLY A 226 11.33 -17.41 -4.13
CA GLY A 226 10.55 -18.07 -3.07
C GLY A 226 9.30 -17.29 -2.61
N TYR A 227 9.25 -15.98 -2.82
CA TYR A 227 8.11 -15.12 -2.45
C TYR A 227 6.94 -15.15 -3.46
N TYR A 228 7.18 -15.69 -4.66
CA TYR A 228 6.21 -15.63 -5.76
C TYR A 228 4.85 -16.24 -5.40
N ASN A 229 4.83 -17.39 -4.72
CA ASN A 229 3.60 -18.08 -4.37
C ASN A 229 2.76 -17.28 -3.37
N THR A 230 3.40 -16.67 -2.37
CA THR A 230 2.76 -15.81 -1.39
C THR A 230 2.14 -14.59 -2.05
N LEU A 231 2.90 -13.93 -2.92
CA LEU A 231 2.45 -12.77 -3.67
C LEU A 231 1.24 -13.11 -4.54
N ARG A 232 1.30 -14.21 -5.29
CA ARG A 232 0.19 -14.71 -6.12
C ARG A 232 -1.06 -15.06 -5.31
N LYS A 233 -0.91 -15.59 -4.09
CA LYS A 233 -2.03 -15.94 -3.20
C LYS A 233 -2.74 -14.70 -2.65
N ARG A 234 -2.00 -13.64 -2.37
CA ARG A 234 -2.51 -12.38 -1.80
C ARG A 234 -3.03 -11.41 -2.85
N GLU A 235 -2.57 -11.54 -4.09
CA GLU A 235 -2.93 -10.62 -5.17
C GLU A 235 -4.44 -10.67 -5.49
N PRO A 236 -5.14 -9.52 -5.44
CA PRO A 236 -6.54 -9.46 -5.84
C PRO A 236 -6.73 -9.87 -7.31
N LYS A 237 -7.78 -10.66 -7.58
CA LYS A 237 -8.11 -11.07 -8.96
C LYS A 237 -8.28 -9.89 -9.91
N TYR A 238 -8.79 -8.77 -9.40
CA TYR A 238 -8.94 -7.56 -10.19
C TYR A 238 -7.59 -6.99 -10.66
N ASN A 239 -6.58 -6.94 -9.80
CA ASN A 239 -5.23 -6.49 -10.15
C ASN A 239 -4.60 -7.40 -11.21
N THR A 240 -4.78 -8.72 -11.11
CA THR A 240 -4.29 -9.65 -12.13
C THR A 240 -5.01 -9.46 -13.47
N TYR A 241 -6.32 -9.17 -13.45
CA TYR A 241 -7.09 -8.86 -14.64
C TYR A 241 -6.61 -7.57 -15.31
N GLU A 242 -6.44 -6.48 -14.55
CA GLU A 242 -5.96 -5.21 -15.08
C GLU A 242 -4.56 -5.33 -15.68
N THR A 243 -3.70 -6.12 -15.05
CA THR A 243 -2.37 -6.41 -15.56
C THR A 243 -2.43 -7.15 -16.89
N GLU A 244 -3.28 -8.18 -17.02
CA GLU A 244 -3.46 -8.88 -18.29
C GLU A 244 -4.03 -7.95 -19.37
N MET A 245 -5.01 -7.11 -19.03
CA MET A 245 -5.57 -6.13 -19.97
C MET A 245 -4.51 -5.13 -20.45
N PHE A 246 -3.68 -4.63 -19.54
CA PHE A 246 -2.58 -3.73 -19.86
C PHE A 246 -1.54 -4.39 -20.77
N LEU A 247 -1.10 -5.60 -20.45
CA LEU A 247 -0.11 -6.31 -21.26
C LEU A 247 -0.63 -6.64 -22.66
N ARG A 248 -1.95 -6.77 -22.82
CA ARG A 248 -2.63 -7.02 -24.10
C ARG A 248 -3.13 -5.75 -24.81
N GLU A 249 -2.92 -4.55 -24.27
CA GLU A 249 -3.49 -3.29 -24.80
C GLU A 249 -3.23 -3.14 -26.31
N ASN A 250 -1.96 -3.25 -26.74
CA ASN A 250 -1.57 -3.17 -28.16
C ASN A 250 -2.21 -4.25 -29.04
N GLU A 251 -2.42 -5.47 -28.51
CA GLU A 251 -3.06 -6.57 -29.24
C GLU A 251 -4.54 -6.23 -29.46
N LEU A 252 -5.22 -5.84 -28.38
CA LEU A 252 -6.64 -5.50 -28.38
C LEU A 252 -6.93 -4.28 -29.26
N GLU A 253 -6.09 -3.25 -29.23
CA GLU A 253 -6.24 -2.04 -30.04
C GLU A 253 -6.21 -2.31 -31.55
N ARG A 254 -5.47 -3.32 -31.99
CA ARG A 254 -5.35 -3.70 -33.40
C ARG A 254 -6.48 -4.62 -33.89
N MET A 255 -7.27 -5.18 -32.96
CA MET A 255 -8.41 -6.05 -33.29
C MET A 255 -9.62 -5.24 -33.78
N SER A 256 -10.47 -5.90 -34.57
CA SER A 256 -11.82 -5.39 -34.86
C SER A 256 -12.63 -5.26 -33.58
N LEU A 257 -13.66 -4.39 -33.58
CA LEU A 257 -14.50 -4.18 -32.39
C LEU A 257 -15.14 -5.49 -31.89
N SER A 258 -15.59 -6.35 -32.82
CA SER A 258 -16.20 -7.63 -32.49
C SER A 258 -15.19 -8.58 -31.82
N ASP A 259 -14.00 -8.71 -32.40
CA ASP A 259 -12.96 -9.61 -31.88
C ASP A 259 -12.42 -9.12 -30.54
N ARG A 260 -12.24 -7.80 -30.40
CA ARG A 260 -11.85 -7.15 -29.15
C ARG A 260 -12.87 -7.46 -28.05
N ASN A 261 -14.16 -7.27 -28.32
CA ASN A 261 -15.22 -7.53 -27.34
C ASN A 261 -15.24 -9.01 -26.93
N GLY A 262 -15.14 -9.93 -27.89
CA GLY A 262 -15.05 -11.36 -27.61
C GLY A 262 -13.83 -11.72 -26.75
N LYS A 263 -12.65 -11.20 -27.10
CA LYS A 263 -11.41 -11.43 -26.35
C LYS A 263 -11.47 -10.84 -24.93
N THR A 264 -11.93 -9.60 -24.78
CA THR A 264 -12.10 -8.95 -23.47
C THR A 264 -13.10 -9.71 -22.61
N ARG A 265 -14.21 -10.18 -23.18
CA ARG A 265 -15.18 -11.01 -22.46
C ARG A 265 -14.56 -12.31 -21.96
N ASN A 266 -13.82 -13.02 -22.81
CA ASN A 266 -13.13 -14.26 -22.42
C ASN A 266 -12.13 -14.02 -21.27
N ILE A 267 -11.41 -12.89 -21.28
CA ILE A 267 -10.50 -12.51 -20.19
C ILE A 267 -11.30 -12.24 -18.90
N ARG A 268 -12.42 -11.52 -18.95
CA ARG A 268 -13.27 -11.30 -17.78
C ARG A 268 -13.82 -12.60 -17.20
N GLU A 269 -14.29 -13.51 -18.05
CA GLU A 269 -14.80 -14.82 -17.63
C GLU A 269 -13.71 -15.67 -16.96
N LYS A 270 -12.47 -15.62 -17.45
CA LYS A 270 -11.30 -16.28 -16.83
C LYS A 270 -11.09 -15.87 -15.37
N TYR A 271 -11.26 -14.58 -15.03
CA TYR A 271 -10.98 -14.07 -13.68
C TYR A 271 -12.21 -14.05 -12.76
N PHE A 272 -13.39 -13.74 -13.31
CA PHE A 272 -14.58 -13.45 -12.51
C PHE A 272 -15.77 -14.38 -12.80
N GLY A 273 -15.61 -15.35 -13.72
CA GLY A 273 -16.71 -16.18 -14.21
C GLY A 273 -17.70 -15.40 -15.06
N LYS A 274 -18.73 -16.10 -15.56
CA LYS A 274 -19.74 -15.55 -16.45
C LYS A 274 -20.51 -14.37 -15.83
N ASP A 275 -21.03 -14.57 -14.62
CA ASP A 275 -21.80 -13.53 -13.93
C ASP A 275 -20.98 -12.28 -13.63
N GLY A 276 -19.69 -12.46 -13.31
CA GLY A 276 -18.77 -11.36 -13.10
C GLY A 276 -18.49 -10.59 -14.38
N ALA A 277 -18.26 -11.31 -15.49
CA ALA A 277 -18.08 -10.70 -16.80
C ALA A 277 -19.31 -9.90 -17.24
N ASP A 278 -20.51 -10.43 -17.03
CA ASP A 278 -21.77 -9.76 -17.37
C ASP A 278 -21.98 -8.47 -16.55
N ARG A 279 -21.68 -8.49 -15.24
CA ARG A 279 -21.73 -7.28 -14.40
C ARG A 279 -20.73 -6.23 -14.86
N MET A 280 -19.50 -6.63 -15.17
CA MET A 280 -18.49 -5.70 -15.67
C MET A 280 -18.91 -5.10 -17.00
N GLU A 281 -19.42 -5.91 -17.92
CA GLU A 281 -19.92 -5.44 -19.22
C GLU A 281 -21.06 -4.42 -19.06
N ALA A 282 -22.00 -4.67 -18.14
CA ALA A 282 -23.05 -3.71 -17.81
C ALA A 282 -22.49 -2.38 -17.28
N VAL A 283 -21.53 -2.43 -16.35
CA VAL A 283 -20.87 -1.23 -15.79
C VAL A 283 -20.13 -0.45 -16.88
N TYR A 284 -19.38 -1.12 -17.76
CA TYR A 284 -18.69 -0.44 -18.85
C TYR A 284 -19.66 0.19 -19.85
N LYS A 285 -20.77 -0.49 -20.16
CA LYS A 285 -21.79 0.05 -21.06
C LYS A 285 -22.47 1.29 -20.45
N GLU A 286 -22.79 1.24 -19.16
CA GLU A 286 -23.34 2.39 -18.43
C GLU A 286 -22.35 3.56 -18.40
N ALA A 287 -21.07 3.27 -18.14
CA ALA A 287 -20.01 4.28 -18.15
C ALA A 287 -19.82 4.92 -19.53
N ASP A 288 -19.80 4.13 -20.61
CA ASP A 288 -19.69 4.62 -21.99
C ASP A 288 -20.92 5.46 -22.40
N GLU A 289 -22.13 5.06 -21.99
CA GLU A 289 -23.36 5.82 -22.23
C GLU A 289 -23.34 7.14 -21.45
N LYS A 290 -22.90 7.13 -20.19
CA LYS A 290 -22.72 8.34 -19.37
C LYS A 290 -21.70 9.28 -20.01
N GLU A 291 -20.52 8.79 -20.40
CA GLU A 291 -19.48 9.60 -21.04
C GLU A 291 -19.98 10.22 -22.34
N LYS A 292 -20.75 9.50 -23.16
CA LYS A 292 -21.37 10.04 -24.38
C LYS A 292 -22.35 11.18 -24.08
N LYS A 293 -23.23 11.01 -23.08
CA LYS A 293 -24.17 12.06 -22.66
C LYS A 293 -23.44 13.29 -22.13
N GLU A 294 -22.38 13.10 -21.35
CA GLU A 294 -21.55 14.19 -20.82
C GLU A 294 -20.82 14.93 -21.94
N LYS A 295 -20.23 14.22 -22.92
CA LYS A 295 -19.60 14.85 -24.10
C LYS A 295 -20.61 15.64 -24.93
N GLN A 296 -21.80 15.09 -25.15
CA GLN A 296 -22.87 15.80 -25.85
C GLN A 296 -23.27 17.07 -25.08
N THR A 297 -23.44 16.97 -23.76
CA THR A 297 -23.78 18.11 -22.90
C THR A 297 -22.72 19.20 -22.98
N ALA A 298 -21.44 18.84 -22.85
CA ALA A 298 -20.33 19.79 -22.99
C ALA A 298 -20.31 20.49 -24.35
N GLN A 299 -20.58 19.75 -25.43
CA GLN A 299 -20.66 20.32 -26.78
C GLN A 299 -21.84 21.30 -26.93
N GLU A 300 -23.00 20.97 -26.37
CA GLU A 300 -24.18 21.84 -26.38
C GLU A 300 -23.97 23.11 -25.54
N GLU A 301 -23.34 23.00 -24.37
CA GLU A 301 -22.96 24.14 -23.53
C GLU A 301 -21.97 25.07 -24.24
N ALA A 302 -20.97 24.51 -24.93
CA ALA A 302 -19.99 25.27 -25.71
C ALA A 302 -20.67 25.98 -26.89
N ASN A 303 -21.53 25.29 -27.63
CA ASN A 303 -22.30 25.86 -28.74
C ASN A 303 -23.25 26.97 -28.26
N TRP A 304 -23.92 26.77 -27.13
CA TRP A 304 -24.81 27.77 -26.55
C TRP A 304 -24.03 29.01 -26.11
N SER A 305 -22.89 28.83 -25.45
CA SER A 305 -22.02 29.92 -25.01
C SER A 305 -21.46 30.72 -26.18
N GLY A 306 -21.10 30.05 -27.29
CA GLY A 306 -20.66 30.71 -28.52
C GLY A 306 -21.76 31.53 -29.20
N LYS A 307 -23.01 31.07 -29.14
CA LYS A 307 -24.18 31.82 -29.68
C LYS A 307 -24.66 32.94 -28.77
N ASN A 308 -24.33 32.90 -27.47
CA ASN A 308 -24.81 33.84 -26.45
C ASN A 308 -23.66 34.51 -25.67
N PRO A 309 -22.70 35.18 -26.35
CA PRO A 309 -21.48 35.70 -25.69
C PRO A 309 -21.75 36.80 -24.65
N ASN A 310 -22.90 37.46 -24.74
CA ASN A 310 -23.27 38.58 -23.87
C ASN A 310 -24.04 38.15 -22.61
N VAL A 311 -24.45 36.88 -22.50
CA VAL A 311 -25.18 36.38 -21.32
C VAL A 311 -24.18 35.96 -20.24
N ARG A 312 -24.34 36.48 -19.01
CA ARG A 312 -23.41 36.28 -17.88
C ARG A 312 -24.16 35.96 -16.58
N GLY A 313 -23.40 35.53 -15.57
CA GLY A 313 -23.91 35.28 -14.21
C GLY A 313 -25.04 34.26 -14.16
N ASP A 314 -26.02 34.48 -13.30
CA ASP A 314 -27.12 33.54 -13.03
C ASP A 314 -28.00 33.23 -14.25
N ALA A 315 -28.05 34.14 -15.23
CA ALA A 315 -28.77 33.89 -16.48
C ALA A 315 -28.05 32.85 -17.36
N LYS A 316 -26.71 32.90 -17.38
CA LYS A 316 -25.89 31.89 -18.04
C LYS A 316 -26.00 30.55 -17.32
N GLU A 317 -25.85 30.55 -16.00
CA GLU A 317 -25.91 29.31 -15.21
C GLU A 317 -27.27 28.61 -15.32
N ARG A 318 -28.38 29.35 -15.31
CA ARG A 318 -29.71 28.76 -15.53
C ARG A 318 -29.84 28.10 -16.91
N ALA A 319 -29.38 28.76 -17.96
CA ALA A 319 -29.44 28.20 -19.31
C ALA A 319 -28.54 26.96 -19.48
N LEU A 320 -27.35 26.94 -18.87
CA LEU A 320 -26.50 25.74 -18.86
C LEU A 320 -27.12 24.61 -18.04
N MET A 321 -27.74 24.93 -16.90
CA MET A 321 -28.42 23.93 -16.06
C MET A 321 -29.62 23.30 -16.76
N GLU A 322 -30.35 24.04 -17.60
CA GLU A 322 -31.41 23.50 -18.46
C GLU A 322 -30.86 22.49 -19.48
N ILE A 323 -29.73 22.80 -20.12
CA ILE A 323 -29.04 21.88 -21.05
C ILE A 323 -28.61 20.60 -20.31
N ARG A 324 -27.98 20.74 -19.13
CA ARG A 324 -27.55 19.61 -18.30
C ARG A 324 -28.74 18.74 -17.88
N THR A 325 -29.81 19.36 -17.37
CA THR A 325 -31.01 18.64 -16.91
C THR A 325 -31.68 17.89 -18.06
N LYS A 326 -31.71 18.48 -19.26
CA LYS A 326 -32.27 17.84 -20.46
C LYS A 326 -31.48 16.60 -20.87
N ASN A 327 -30.15 16.65 -20.80
CA ASN A 327 -29.29 15.61 -21.36
C ASN A 327 -28.89 14.52 -20.34
N LEU A 328 -28.74 14.90 -19.07
CA LEU A 328 -28.28 14.02 -17.99
C LEU A 328 -29.41 13.63 -17.02
N GLY A 329 -30.49 14.42 -16.95
CA GLY A 329 -31.48 14.32 -15.89
C GLY A 329 -31.09 15.16 -14.66
N LYS A 330 -32.05 15.38 -13.76
CA LYS A 330 -31.91 16.38 -12.68
C LYS A 330 -30.75 16.08 -11.72
N GLU A 331 -30.63 14.84 -11.26
CA GLU A 331 -29.62 14.45 -10.27
C GLU A 331 -28.21 14.46 -10.88
N GLU A 332 -28.02 13.85 -12.04
CA GLU A 332 -26.73 13.84 -12.74
C GLU A 332 -26.30 15.24 -13.20
N ALA A 333 -27.24 16.12 -13.55
CA ALA A 333 -26.94 17.52 -13.90
C ALA A 333 -26.34 18.30 -12.72
N GLU A 334 -26.84 18.07 -11.51
CA GLU A 334 -26.32 18.70 -10.30
C GLU A 334 -24.92 18.17 -9.97
N GLU A 335 -24.70 16.85 -10.08
CA GLU A 335 -23.38 16.25 -9.92
C GLU A 335 -22.35 16.76 -10.93
N TYR A 336 -22.74 16.80 -12.21
CA TYR A 336 -21.92 17.31 -13.29
C TYR A 336 -21.53 18.77 -13.04
N SER A 337 -22.48 19.61 -12.63
CA SER A 337 -22.24 21.02 -12.30
C SER A 337 -21.27 21.18 -11.13
N ARG A 338 -21.40 20.36 -10.07
CA ARG A 338 -20.47 20.36 -8.93
C ARG A 338 -19.06 19.98 -9.36
N ARG A 339 -18.91 18.97 -10.22
CA ARG A 339 -17.61 18.53 -10.72
C ARG A 339 -16.91 19.61 -11.54
N LEU A 340 -17.63 20.29 -12.45
CA LEU A 340 -17.06 21.38 -13.24
C LEU A 340 -16.58 22.54 -12.37
N LYS A 341 -17.35 22.94 -11.35
CA LYS A 341 -16.93 23.99 -10.40
C LYS A 341 -15.67 23.61 -9.65
N TYR A 342 -15.59 22.37 -9.18
CA TYR A 342 -14.41 21.85 -8.51
C TYR A 342 -13.17 21.84 -9.42
N GLU A 343 -13.32 21.42 -10.69
CA GLU A 343 -12.24 21.46 -11.68
C GLU A 343 -11.78 22.90 -11.99
N GLU A 344 -12.69 23.87 -12.04
CA GLU A 344 -12.33 25.29 -12.19
C GLU A 344 -11.59 25.84 -10.97
N GLU A 345 -11.99 25.47 -9.75
CA GLU A 345 -11.30 25.87 -8.52
C GLU A 345 -9.88 25.30 -8.44
N ILE A 346 -9.70 24.03 -8.81
CA ILE A 346 -8.36 23.41 -8.90
C ILE A 346 -7.49 24.18 -9.90
N LYS A 347 -8.01 24.50 -11.09
CA LYS A 347 -7.25 25.24 -12.11
C LYS A 347 -6.89 26.67 -11.67
N LYS A 348 -7.74 27.32 -10.87
CA LYS A 348 -7.45 28.64 -10.30
C LYS A 348 -6.39 28.59 -9.21
N ASN A 349 -6.29 27.49 -8.47
CA ASN A 349 -5.29 27.31 -7.41
C ASN A 349 -3.94 26.79 -7.91
N GLN A 350 -3.85 26.37 -9.19
CA GLN A 350 -2.63 25.92 -9.86
C GLN A 350 -1.95 27.00 -10.72
N ASN A 351 -2.63 28.13 -10.93
CA ASN A 351 -2.10 29.35 -11.57
C ASN A 351 -1.96 30.45 -10.52
#